data_AF-C1B841-F1
#
_entry.id   AF-C1B841-F1
#
_cell.length_a   1.000
_cell.length_b   1.000
_cell.length_c   1.000
_cell.angle_alpha   90.00
_cell.angle_beta   90.00
_cell.angle_gamma   90.00
#
_symmetry.space_group_name_H-M   'P 1'
#
loop_
_entity.id
_entity.type
_entity.pdbx_description
1 polymer ?
#
loop_
_entity_poly.entity_id
_entity_poly.type
_entity_poly.pdbx_seq_one_letter_code
_entity_poly.pdbx_strand_id
1 'polypeptide(L)'
;MCYLREGDRVFETYWTSRRGAEAMDYSWALLDLTVYGRQEAWEDSPEGWPIGWGVNDDQYRTNGRPIAQWSRLEAGRSDNLGTAATETPPGPDRCH
;
A
#
# COMPACT_ATOMS: atom_id res chain seq x y z
N MET A 1 -10.34 4.12 14.30
CA MET A 1 -10.25 3.44 15.60
C MET A 1 -10.00 4.47 16.68
N CYS A 2 -10.97 4.65 17.58
CA CYS A 2 -10.78 5.46 18.79
C CYS A 2 -11.17 4.62 20.01
N TYR A 3 -10.32 4.65 21.02
CA TYR A 3 -10.54 3.96 22.28
C TYR A 3 -10.57 4.97 23.44
N LEU A 4 -11.49 4.76 24.37
CA LEU A 4 -11.57 5.51 25.62
C LEU A 4 -11.30 4.55 26.78
N ARG A 5 -10.47 4.97 27.73
CA ARG A 5 -10.19 4.21 28.97
C ARG A 5 -10.86 4.92 30.15
N GLU A 6 -11.64 4.18 30.93
CA GLU A 6 -12.22 4.64 32.20
C GLU A 6 -11.88 3.62 33.29
N GLY A 7 -11.07 4.02 34.27
CA GLY A 7 -10.50 3.08 35.25
C GLY A 7 -9.78 1.94 34.54
N ASP A 8 -10.11 0.69 34.87
CA ASP A 8 -9.50 -0.50 34.26
C ASP A 8 -10.24 -1.03 33.03
N ARG A 9 -11.22 -0.28 32.50
CA ARG A 9 -12.02 -0.68 31.34
C ARG A 9 -11.62 0.12 30.11
N VAL A 10 -11.61 -0.54 28.95
CA VAL A 10 -11.40 0.07 27.64
C VAL A 10 -12.66 -0.11 26.80
N PHE A 11 -13.08 0.96 26.13
CA PHE A 11 -14.23 0.99 25.23
C PHE A 11 -13.77 1.41 23.85
N GLU A 12 -14.24 0.69 22.83
CA GLU A 12 -14.18 1.16 21.45
C GLU A 12 -15.31 2.15 21.24
N THR A 13 -14.97 3.43 21.01
CA THR A 13 -15.97 4.50 20.90
C THR A 13 -16.25 4.88 19.45
N TYR A 14 -15.35 4.54 18.53
CA TYR A 14 -15.52 4.84 17.12
C TYR A 14 -14.72 3.88 16.22
N TRP A 15 -15.45 3.18 15.35
CA TRP A 15 -14.94 2.40 14.24
C TRP A 15 -15.58 2.87 12.94
N THR A 16 -14.78 2.93 11.89
CA THR A 16 -15.24 3.28 10.55
C THR A 16 -14.44 2.50 9.52
N SER A 17 -15.03 2.23 8.35
CA SER A 17 -14.38 1.47 7.28
C SER A 17 -14.57 2.16 5.92
N ARG A 18 -13.75 1.78 4.93
CA ARG A 18 -13.79 2.31 3.56
C ARG A 18 -13.82 3.85 3.55
N ARG A 19 -14.82 4.43 2.87
CA ARG A 19 -15.03 5.87 2.71
C ARG A 19 -15.20 6.63 4.01
N GLY A 20 -15.51 5.94 5.10
CA GLY A 20 -15.58 6.56 6.42
C GLY A 20 -14.25 7.13 6.93
N ALA A 21 -13.11 6.76 6.31
CA ALA A 21 -11.81 7.37 6.55
C ALA A 21 -11.38 8.42 5.51
N GLU A 22 -12.10 8.58 4.39
CA GLU A 22 -11.71 9.49 3.29
C GLU A 22 -11.60 10.95 3.74
N ALA A 23 -12.41 11.39 4.70
CA ALA A 23 -12.32 12.75 5.25
C ALA A 23 -10.96 13.04 5.93
N MET A 24 -10.26 11.99 6.37
CA MET A 24 -8.92 12.08 6.96
C MET A 24 -7.81 11.72 5.96
N ASP A 25 -8.17 11.11 4.82
CA ASP A 25 -7.24 10.73 3.76
C ASP A 25 -7.35 11.69 2.58
N TYR A 26 -6.51 12.72 2.61
CA TYR A 26 -6.49 13.76 1.60
C TYR A 26 -6.10 13.26 0.20
N SER A 27 -5.47 12.10 0.08
CA SER A 27 -4.99 11.60 -1.22
C SER A 27 -6.14 11.35 -2.19
N TRP A 28 -7.27 10.83 -1.72
CA TRP A 28 -8.47 10.61 -2.52
C TRP A 28 -9.12 11.91 -3.00
N ALA A 29 -9.22 12.90 -2.10
CA ALA A 29 -9.75 14.22 -2.45
C ALA A 29 -8.86 14.94 -3.48
N LEU A 30 -7.55 14.69 -3.47
CA LEU A 30 -6.64 15.25 -4.49
C LEU A 30 -6.82 14.59 -5.85
N LEU A 31 -7.14 13.29 -5.91
CA LEU A 31 -7.41 12.59 -7.16
C LEU A 31 -8.69 13.11 -7.85
N ASP A 32 -9.71 13.47 -7.07
CA ASP A 32 -10.94 14.10 -7.58
C ASP A 32 -10.67 15.44 -8.30
N LEU A 33 -9.53 16.09 -8.02
CA LEU A 33 -9.12 17.34 -8.68
C LEU A 33 -8.32 17.10 -9.96
N THR A 34 -7.97 15.85 -10.29
CA THR A 34 -7.24 15.53 -11.50
C THR A 34 -8.19 15.35 -12.69
N VAL A 35 -7.66 15.51 -13.90
CA VAL A 35 -8.45 15.35 -15.14
C VAL A 35 -9.12 13.99 -15.20
N TYR A 36 -8.50 12.95 -14.66
CA TYR A 36 -9.02 11.59 -14.72
C TYR A 36 -9.79 11.15 -13.45
N GLY A 37 -10.02 12.04 -12.47
CA GLY A 37 -10.73 11.68 -11.25
C GLY A 37 -10.05 10.56 -10.45
N ARG A 38 -10.85 9.80 -9.70
CA ARG A 38 -10.36 8.70 -8.84
C ARG A 38 -10.21 7.39 -9.59
N GLN A 39 -10.76 7.26 -10.79
CA GLN A 39 -10.58 6.09 -11.67
C GLN A 39 -11.12 4.80 -11.03
N GLU A 40 -12.15 4.92 -10.20
CA GLU A 40 -12.78 3.77 -9.54
C GLU A 40 -13.76 3.07 -10.48
N ALA A 41 -13.93 1.76 -10.33
CA ALA A 41 -14.78 0.96 -11.23
C ALA A 41 -16.28 1.36 -11.23
N TRP A 42 -16.71 2.17 -10.27
CA TRP A 42 -18.08 2.68 -10.16
C TRP A 42 -18.22 4.12 -10.69
N GLU A 43 -17.13 4.76 -11.10
CA GLU A 43 -17.12 6.10 -11.69
C GLU A 43 -17.62 6.02 -13.14
N ASP A 44 -18.46 6.97 -13.53
CA ASP A 44 -18.96 7.10 -14.91
C ASP A 44 -17.93 7.88 -15.74
N SER A 45 -16.86 7.20 -16.15
CA SER A 45 -15.77 7.78 -16.93
C SER A 45 -16.08 7.73 -18.43
N PRO A 46 -15.75 8.79 -19.21
CA PRO A 46 -15.92 8.79 -20.66
C PRO A 46 -15.20 7.64 -21.36
N GLU A 47 -15.74 7.23 -22.51
CA GLU A 47 -15.14 6.18 -23.35
C GLU A 47 -13.68 6.50 -23.70
N GLY A 48 -12.80 5.50 -23.57
CA GLY A 48 -11.36 5.63 -23.81
C GLY A 48 -10.56 6.23 -22.66
N TRP A 49 -11.18 6.58 -21.53
CA TRP A 49 -10.42 6.94 -20.33
C TRP A 49 -9.77 5.70 -19.70
N PRO A 50 -8.57 5.84 -19.11
CA PRO A 50 -8.01 4.76 -18.32
C PRO A 50 -8.98 4.44 -17.17
N ILE A 51 -9.14 3.17 -16.79
CA ILE A 51 -9.90 2.78 -15.59
C ILE A 51 -8.93 1.90 -14.80
N GLY A 52 -8.23 2.54 -13.86
CA GLY A 52 -6.85 2.16 -13.54
C GLY A 52 -6.68 1.19 -12.39
N TRP A 53 -7.68 1.06 -11.52
CA TRP A 53 -7.52 0.25 -10.33
C TRP A 53 -8.23 -1.09 -10.52
N GLY A 54 -7.52 -2.05 -11.09
CA GLY A 54 -8.03 -3.42 -11.19
C GLY A 54 -8.52 -3.95 -9.84
N VAL A 55 -9.39 -4.97 -9.86
CA VAL A 55 -10.10 -5.56 -8.70
C VAL A 55 -9.21 -6.10 -7.57
N ASN A 56 -7.88 -6.06 -7.72
CA ASN A 56 -6.90 -6.62 -6.80
C ASN A 56 -6.26 -5.60 -5.85
N ASP A 57 -6.82 -4.38 -5.73
CA ASP A 57 -6.32 -3.35 -4.81
C ASP A 57 -4.89 -2.87 -5.14
N ASP A 58 -4.55 -2.89 -6.44
CA ASP A 58 -3.26 -2.41 -6.96
C ASP A 58 -3.19 -0.87 -7.04
N GLN A 59 -4.08 -0.17 -6.34
CA GLN A 59 -4.15 1.29 -6.24
C GLN A 59 -2.83 1.94 -5.85
N TYR A 60 -2.10 1.21 -5.01
CA TYR A 60 -0.81 1.65 -4.51
C TYR A 60 0.34 0.89 -5.17
N ARG A 61 0.13 0.31 -6.36
CA ARG A 61 1.16 -0.44 -7.09
C ARG A 61 1.30 -0.04 -8.55
N THR A 62 2.52 -0.08 -9.06
CA THR A 62 2.83 0.05 -10.49
C THR A 62 3.73 -1.11 -10.88
N ASN A 63 3.35 -1.88 -11.90
CA ASN A 63 4.08 -3.08 -12.34
C ASN A 63 4.38 -4.05 -11.17
N GLY A 64 3.43 -4.23 -10.25
CA GLY A 64 3.56 -5.08 -9.07
C GLY A 64 4.37 -4.50 -7.90
N ARG A 65 4.91 -3.27 -8.01
CA ARG A 65 5.71 -2.61 -6.96
C ARG A 65 4.93 -1.53 -6.22
N PRO A 66 5.07 -1.37 -4.89
CA PRO A 66 4.43 -0.27 -4.16
C PRO A 66 4.87 1.13 -4.64
N ILE A 67 3.92 2.03 -4.89
CA ILE A 67 4.16 3.39 -5.43
C ILE A 67 4.92 4.33 -4.49
N ALA A 68 4.93 4.05 -3.18
CA ALA A 68 5.64 4.86 -2.20
C ALA A 68 7.18 4.70 -2.28
N GLN A 69 7.69 3.81 -3.15
CA GLN A 69 9.13 3.58 -3.29
C GLN A 69 9.65 4.37 -4.50
N TRP A 70 10.29 5.51 -4.24
CA TRP A 70 11.06 6.21 -5.26
C TRP A 70 12.29 5.40 -5.65
N SER A 71 12.21 4.68 -6.76
CA SER A 71 13.39 4.14 -7.46
C SER A 71 13.59 4.92 -8.78
N ARG A 72 14.71 5.64 -8.86
CA ARG A 72 15.09 6.51 -9.98
C ARG A 72 15.53 5.68 -11.19
N LEU A 73 14.63 5.41 -12.14
CA LEU A 73 14.92 4.53 -13.27
C LEU A 73 15.80 5.13 -14.40
N GLU A 74 16.05 6.43 -14.44
CA GLU A 74 17.10 6.97 -15.34
C GLU A 74 18.54 6.82 -14.76
N ALA A 75 18.71 6.45 -13.49
CA ALA A 75 20.01 6.53 -12.81
C ALA A 75 20.80 5.21 -12.70
N GLY A 76 20.35 4.11 -13.31
CA GLY A 76 21.12 2.85 -13.36
C GLY A 76 21.45 2.23 -12.00
N ARG A 77 20.61 2.43 -10.96
CA ARG A 77 20.85 1.87 -9.62
C ARG A 77 19.97 0.67 -9.32
N SER A 78 20.58 -0.33 -8.67
CA SER A 78 19.94 -1.58 -8.26
C SER A 78 19.13 -1.41 -6.97
N ASP A 79 17.90 -1.96 -6.94
CA ASP A 79 17.00 -1.99 -5.77
C ASP A 79 17.19 -3.25 -4.89
N ASN A 80 18.38 -3.87 -4.90
CA ASN A 80 18.63 -5.08 -4.13
C ASN A 80 18.79 -4.76 -2.64
N LEU A 81 17.75 -5.02 -1.84
CA LEU A 81 17.74 -4.86 -0.37
C LEU A 81 18.24 -6.12 0.33
N GLY A 82 19.45 -6.57 -0.04
CA GLY A 82 20.03 -7.86 0.30
C GLY A 82 19.61 -8.44 1.66
N THR A 83 18.78 -9.48 1.63
CA THR A 83 18.59 -10.42 2.73
C THR A 83 19.08 -11.79 2.28
N ALA A 84 20.38 -11.87 1.98
CA ALA A 84 21.05 -13.16 2.01
C ALA A 84 21.23 -13.53 3.49
N ALA A 85 20.28 -14.29 4.04
CA ALA A 85 20.58 -15.09 5.21
C ALA A 85 21.78 -15.97 4.84
N THR A 86 22.87 -15.82 5.56
CA THR A 86 24.08 -16.60 5.39
C THR A 86 23.70 -18.07 5.47
N GLU A 87 23.76 -18.77 4.35
CA GLU A 87 23.67 -20.22 4.31
C GLU A 87 24.91 -20.73 5.05
N THR A 88 24.72 -21.16 6.31
CA THR A 88 25.74 -21.85 7.08
C THR A 88 26.13 -23.12 6.32
N PRO A 89 27.41 -23.34 5.96
CA PRO A 89 27.80 -24.54 5.25
C PRO A 89 27.56 -25.76 6.15
N PRO A 90 27.18 -26.93 5.59
CA PRO A 90 27.06 -28.14 6.38
C PRO A 90 28.45 -28.51 6.92
N GLY A 91 28.57 -28.55 8.25
CA GLY A 91 29.80 -28.97 8.91
C GLY A 91 30.10 -30.45 8.63
N PRO A 92 31.36 -30.85 8.45
CA PRO A 92 31.69 -32.25 8.30
C PRO A 92 31.69 -32.97 9.66
N ASP A 93 30.99 -34.10 9.72
CA ASP A 93 31.07 -35.12 10.77
C ASP A 93 32.53 -35.42 11.15
N ARG A 94 32.87 -35.36 12.44
CA ARG A 94 33.88 -36.26 13.03
C ARG A 94 33.61 -36.55 14.51
N CYS A 95 33.47 -37.85 14.77
CA CYS A 95 33.64 -38.50 16.06
C CYS A 95 35.02 -38.19 16.66
N HIS A 96 35.06 -37.87 17.96
CA HIS A 96 35.95 -38.40 18.99
C HIS A 96 35.40 -38.01 20.37
#